data_AF-A0A6B1FXP7-F1
#
_entry.id   AF-A0A6B1FXP7-F1
#
_cell.length_a   1.000
_cell.length_b   1.000
_cell.length_c   1.000
_cell.angle_alpha   90.00
_cell.angle_beta   90.00
_cell.angle_gamma   90.00
#
_symmetry.space_group_name_H-M   'P 1'
#
loop_
_entity.id
_entity.type
_entity.pdbx_description
1 polymer ?
#
loop_
_entity_poly.entity_id
_entity_poly.type
_entity_poly.pdbx_seq_one_letter_code
_entity_poly.pdbx_strand_id
1 'polypeptide(L)'
;MGETSGWQLDYPTAVALAAAATETPTATPTPGGATSTPTPTATASALSVPALAAQATAGGVVLSWGAVPSAVRYELMTLWGVGSGWSGWQPIGGDNLTGTAYTHTGVVAGRTYYYSIRAVNAEGETSGWLTDYPTATAQ
;
A
#
# COMPACT_ATOMS: atom_id res chain seq x y z
N MET A 1 15.63 -35.64 -5.01
CA MET A 1 14.23 -35.29 -4.69
C MET A 1 14.26 -34.76 -3.27
N GLY A 2 13.95 -33.48 -3.04
CA GLY A 2 14.03 -32.87 -1.71
C GLY A 2 14.17 -31.35 -1.78
N GLU A 3 13.04 -30.71 -2.03
CA GLU A 3 12.58 -29.34 -1.66
C GLU A 3 13.63 -28.32 -1.16
N THR A 4 13.79 -27.22 -1.91
CA THR A 4 14.54 -26.02 -1.50
C THR A 4 13.62 -25.02 -0.81
N SER A 5 13.63 -25.01 0.52
CA SER A 5 13.01 -23.99 1.34
C SER A 5 14.07 -23.05 1.92
N GLY A 6 13.87 -21.75 1.73
CA GLY A 6 14.29 -20.71 2.66
C GLY A 6 15.74 -20.24 2.58
N TRP A 7 15.99 -19.20 1.77
CA TRP A 7 17.14 -18.32 1.99
C TRP A 7 16.66 -16.98 2.56
N GLN A 8 16.85 -16.82 3.87
CA GLN A 8 17.13 -15.54 4.51
C GLN A 8 18.60 -15.17 4.27
N LEU A 9 18.91 -13.89 4.07
CA LEU A 9 20.16 -13.16 4.40
C LEU A 9 19.97 -11.70 3.90
N ASP A 10 20.49 -10.61 4.45
CA ASP A 10 21.55 -10.35 5.42
C ASP A 10 21.43 -8.85 5.86
N TYR A 11 21.78 -8.52 7.10
CA TYR A 11 21.94 -7.15 7.62
C TYR A 11 23.30 -6.57 7.15
N PRO A 12 23.60 -5.24 7.17
CA PRO A 12 24.29 -4.67 8.35
C PRO A 12 24.21 -3.14 8.61
N THR A 13 24.21 -2.79 9.91
CA THR A 13 25.15 -1.91 10.67
C THR A 13 25.34 -0.39 10.40
N ALA A 14 25.09 0.43 11.45
CA ALA A 14 25.98 1.47 12.04
C ALA A 14 25.23 2.16 13.23
N VAL A 15 25.61 2.10 14.53
CA VAL A 15 26.79 2.64 15.30
C VAL A 15 26.96 4.16 15.11
N ALA A 16 27.03 5.08 16.10
CA ALA A 16 26.95 5.17 17.57
C ALA A 16 26.82 6.69 17.91
N LEU A 17 26.44 7.18 19.10
CA LEU A 17 27.35 7.60 20.20
C LEU A 17 26.58 8.48 21.21
N ALA A 18 26.69 8.19 22.51
CA ALA A 18 26.76 9.15 23.64
C ALA A 18 26.80 8.34 24.96
N ALA A 19 27.97 8.11 25.55
CA ALA A 19 28.64 8.95 26.56
C ALA A 19 28.33 8.53 28.03
N ALA A 20 29.29 7.75 28.56
CA ALA A 20 29.78 7.58 29.94
C ALA A 20 28.88 7.86 31.16
N ALA A 21 28.70 6.86 32.02
CA ALA A 21 29.30 6.80 33.36
C ALA A 21 29.17 5.37 33.95
N THR A 22 30.22 4.95 34.63
CA THR A 22 30.39 3.73 35.43
C THR A 22 29.26 3.55 36.45
N GLU A 23 28.80 2.31 36.69
CA GLU A 23 28.84 1.57 37.98
C GLU A 23 28.15 0.19 37.82
N THR A 24 28.82 -0.88 38.25
CA THR A 24 28.27 -2.24 38.44
C THR A 24 28.19 -2.44 39.96
N PRO A 25 27.09 -2.91 40.57
CA PRO A 25 26.89 -4.35 40.68
C PRO A 25 25.43 -4.89 40.69
N THR A 26 25.32 -6.09 40.13
CA THR A 26 24.38 -7.21 40.33
C THR A 26 23.30 -7.10 41.43
N ALA A 27 22.01 -7.16 41.02
CA ALA A 27 21.01 -8.16 41.47
C ALA A 27 19.63 -7.95 40.80
N THR A 28 18.89 -9.05 40.60
CA THR A 28 17.42 -9.18 40.39
C THR A 28 16.94 -9.28 38.93
N PRO A 29 16.47 -10.45 38.47
CA PRO A 29 15.43 -10.50 37.45
C PRO A 29 14.09 -10.85 38.11
N THR A 30 13.08 -9.95 38.00
CA THR A 30 11.61 -10.20 37.92
C THR A 30 10.87 -8.91 38.32
N PRO A 31 9.73 -8.53 37.72
CA PRO A 31 9.26 -8.64 36.33
C PRO A 31 8.88 -7.26 35.75
N GLY A 32 8.50 -7.18 34.47
CA GLY A 32 7.69 -6.07 33.96
C GLY A 32 8.36 -5.22 32.89
N GLY A 33 7.69 -5.12 31.74
CA GLY A 33 8.15 -4.34 30.61
C GLY A 33 7.97 -5.03 29.26
N ALA A 34 6.98 -5.92 29.11
CA ALA A 34 6.45 -6.18 27.78
C ALA A 34 5.75 -4.88 27.35
N THR A 35 6.47 -4.01 26.67
CA THR A 35 5.87 -3.02 25.79
C THR A 35 5.18 -3.80 24.69
N SER A 36 3.92 -4.19 24.94
CA SER A 36 2.98 -4.52 23.88
C SER A 36 2.86 -3.27 23.03
N THR A 37 3.65 -3.18 21.96
CA THR A 37 3.26 -2.35 20.83
C THR A 37 1.89 -2.87 20.43
N PRO A 38 0.82 -2.04 20.45
CA PRO A 38 -0.42 -2.47 19.85
C PRO A 38 -0.06 -2.68 18.37
N THR A 39 0.07 -3.94 17.95
CA THR A 39 -0.15 -4.29 16.56
C THR A 39 -1.50 -3.66 16.23
N PRO A 40 -1.60 -2.67 15.32
CA PRO A 40 -2.91 -2.23 14.88
C PRO A 40 -3.58 -3.50 14.38
N THR A 41 -4.58 -3.97 15.11
CA THR A 41 -5.48 -4.99 14.62
C THR A 41 -6.08 -4.35 13.38
N ALA A 42 -5.54 -4.70 12.22
CA ALA A 42 -6.21 -4.47 10.97
C ALA A 42 -7.51 -5.25 11.11
N THR A 43 -8.57 -4.55 11.53
CA THR A 43 -9.94 -5.03 11.44
C THR A 43 -10.05 -5.59 10.03
N ALA A 44 -10.18 -6.91 9.92
CA ALA A 44 -10.30 -7.57 8.64
C ALA A 44 -11.51 -6.95 7.95
N SER A 45 -11.27 -6.03 7.01
CA SER A 45 -12.32 -5.34 6.28
C SER A 45 -13.27 -6.37 5.69
N ALA A 46 -14.57 -6.23 5.92
CA ALA A 46 -15.55 -7.16 5.36
C ALA A 46 -15.64 -7.04 3.82
N LEU A 47 -15.22 -5.89 3.27
CA LEU A 47 -15.15 -5.66 1.84
C LEU A 47 -13.93 -6.33 1.20
N SER A 48 -14.18 -7.04 0.10
CA SER A 48 -13.14 -7.56 -0.77
C SER A 48 -12.43 -6.44 -1.53
N VAL A 49 -11.14 -6.60 -1.78
CA VAL A 49 -10.37 -5.66 -2.61
C VAL A 49 -10.84 -5.79 -4.08
N PRO A 50 -11.16 -4.68 -4.77
CA PRO A 50 -11.53 -4.72 -6.17
C PRO A 50 -10.35 -5.18 -7.04
N ALA A 51 -10.60 -6.08 -7.98
CA ALA A 51 -9.62 -6.43 -9.01
C ALA A 51 -9.55 -5.29 -10.04
N LEU A 52 -8.45 -4.55 -10.04
CA LEU A 52 -8.21 -3.42 -10.94
C LEU A 52 -7.37 -3.83 -12.15
N ALA A 53 -7.80 -3.42 -13.32
CA ALA A 53 -7.05 -3.49 -14.58
C ALA A 53 -6.75 -2.07 -15.05
N ALA A 54 -5.54 -1.85 -15.53
CA ALA A 54 -5.11 -0.59 -16.13
C ALA A 54 -4.71 -0.81 -17.59
N GLN A 55 -5.28 -0.02 -18.50
CA GLN A 55 -5.00 -0.09 -19.92
C GLN A 55 -4.67 1.31 -20.45
N ALA A 56 -3.48 1.47 -21.03
CA ALA A 56 -3.12 2.71 -21.70
C ALA A 56 -3.86 2.86 -23.04
N THR A 57 -4.25 4.09 -23.35
CA THR A 57 -4.97 4.49 -24.56
C THR A 57 -4.43 5.84 -25.04
N ALA A 58 -4.79 6.26 -26.26
CA ALA A 58 -4.41 7.57 -26.79
C ALA A 58 -4.98 8.77 -26.01
N GLY A 59 -6.05 8.56 -25.22
CA GLY A 59 -6.66 9.59 -24.38
C GLY A 59 -6.20 9.59 -22.92
N GLY A 60 -5.35 8.63 -22.54
CA GLY A 60 -4.86 8.44 -21.17
C GLY A 60 -4.91 6.98 -20.72
N VAL A 61 -5.04 6.73 -19.42
CA VAL A 61 -5.12 5.36 -18.89
C VAL A 61 -6.55 5.04 -18.46
N VAL A 62 -7.16 4.04 -19.09
CA VAL A 62 -8.46 3.50 -18.70
C VAL A 62 -8.26 2.48 -17.60
N LEU A 63 -8.89 2.74 -16.46
CA LEU A 63 -8.92 1.89 -15.29
C LEU A 63 -10.29 1.23 -15.21
N SER A 64 -10.32 -0.08 -15.07
CA SER A 64 -11.55 -0.86 -14.95
C SER A 64 -11.41 -1.82 -13.79
N TRP A 65 -12.44 -1.99 -12.96
CA TRP A 65 -12.38 -2.91 -11.83
C TRP A 65 -13.65 -3.72 -11.63
N GLY A 66 -13.52 -4.83 -10.90
CA GLY A 66 -14.68 -5.63 -10.49
C GLY A 66 -15.53 -4.88 -9.46
N ALA A 67 -16.86 -4.92 -9.63
CA ALA A 67 -17.79 -4.41 -8.62
C ALA A 67 -17.65 -5.23 -7.33
N VAL A 68 -17.46 -4.56 -6.20
CA VAL A 68 -17.41 -5.20 -4.89
C VAL A 68 -18.80 -5.16 -4.26
N PRO A 69 -19.37 -6.30 -3.84
CA PRO A 69 -20.66 -6.31 -3.16
C PRO A 69 -20.58 -5.47 -1.88
N SER A 70 -21.65 -4.71 -1.60
CA SER A 70 -21.73 -3.73 -0.50
C SER A 70 -20.89 -2.46 -0.68
N ALA A 71 -20.08 -2.33 -1.73
CA ALA A 71 -19.41 -1.08 -2.04
C ALA A 71 -20.37 -0.09 -2.71
N VAL A 72 -20.44 1.13 -2.17
CA VAL A 72 -21.20 2.24 -2.78
C VAL A 72 -20.30 3.19 -3.54
N ARG A 73 -19.02 3.22 -3.20
CA ARG A 73 -18.01 4.05 -3.86
C ARG A 73 -16.65 3.36 -3.86
N TYR A 74 -15.76 3.86 -4.69
CA TYR A 74 -14.38 3.42 -4.79
C TYR A 74 -13.44 4.61 -4.61
N GLU A 75 -12.26 4.34 -4.06
CA GLU A 75 -11.20 5.32 -3.97
C GLU A 75 -10.02 4.81 -4.80
N LEU A 76 -9.60 5.62 -5.76
CA LEU A 76 -8.47 5.33 -6.62
C LEU A 76 -7.29 6.21 -6.23
N MET A 77 -6.11 5.60 -6.22
CA MET A 77 -4.85 6.30 -6.11
C MET A 77 -3.97 5.96 -7.29
N THR A 78 -3.15 6.92 -7.69
CA THR A 78 -2.09 6.71 -8.67
C THR A 78 -0.75 7.12 -8.10
N LEU A 79 0.29 6.44 -8.53
CA LEU A 79 1.66 6.74 -8.19
C LEU A 79 2.46 6.76 -9.49
N TRP A 80 3.38 7.72 -9.61
CA TRP A 80 4.31 7.81 -10.73
C TRP A 80 5.63 8.39 -10.23
N GLY A 81 6.68 8.28 -11.05
CA GLY A 81 8.00 8.79 -10.66
C GLY A 81 8.68 7.95 -9.58
N VAL A 82 8.27 6.68 -9.45
CA VAL A 82 8.97 5.70 -8.60
C VAL A 82 10.44 5.67 -9.04
N GLY A 83 11.35 5.97 -8.10
CA GLY A 83 12.79 6.08 -8.38
C GLY A 83 13.30 7.48 -8.78
N SER A 84 12.43 8.47 -8.99
CA SER A 84 12.82 9.88 -9.25
C SER A 84 12.76 10.78 -8.01
N GLY A 85 12.61 10.18 -6.82
CA GLY A 85 12.47 10.90 -5.54
C GLY A 85 11.03 11.38 -5.26
N TRP A 86 10.10 11.24 -6.21
CA TRP A 86 8.68 11.48 -5.99
C TRP A 86 7.97 10.15 -5.74
N SER A 87 7.50 9.94 -4.50
CA SER A 87 6.88 8.67 -4.09
C SER A 87 5.61 8.89 -3.28
N GLY A 88 4.74 9.78 -3.73
CA GLY A 88 3.45 10.03 -3.09
C GLY A 88 2.32 9.42 -3.93
N TRP A 89 1.53 8.54 -3.31
CA TRP A 89 0.23 8.16 -3.86
C TRP A 89 -0.67 9.39 -3.93
N GLN A 90 -1.24 9.65 -5.10
CA GLN A 90 -2.17 10.74 -5.33
C GLN A 90 -3.57 10.21 -5.59
N PRO A 91 -4.61 10.73 -4.92
CA PRO A 91 -5.97 10.34 -5.22
C PRO A 91 -6.38 10.80 -6.62
N ILE A 92 -7.09 9.95 -7.35
CA ILE A 92 -7.67 10.26 -8.66
C ILE A 92 -9.14 9.86 -8.71
N GLY A 93 -9.91 10.49 -9.60
CA GLY A 93 -11.34 10.20 -9.77
C GLY A 93 -12.26 10.77 -8.69
N GLY A 94 -11.69 11.45 -7.68
CA GLY A 94 -12.45 12.15 -6.63
C GLY A 94 -13.14 11.22 -5.65
N ASP A 95 -13.97 11.79 -4.77
CA ASP A 95 -14.54 11.09 -3.61
C ASP A 95 -15.80 10.25 -3.92
N ASN A 96 -16.27 10.27 -5.17
CA ASN A 96 -17.59 9.75 -5.55
C ASN A 96 -17.57 8.86 -6.81
N LEU A 97 -16.59 7.95 -6.89
CA LEU A 97 -16.56 6.93 -7.93
C LEU A 97 -17.55 5.82 -7.60
N THR A 98 -18.76 5.90 -8.13
CA THR A 98 -19.79 4.85 -7.97
C THR A 98 -19.78 3.81 -9.10
N GLY A 99 -19.14 4.16 -10.22
CA GLY A 99 -18.93 3.26 -11.35
C GLY A 99 -17.78 2.27 -11.12
N THR A 100 -17.59 1.37 -12.09
CA THR A 100 -16.52 0.36 -12.11
C THR A 100 -15.42 0.67 -13.14
N ALA A 101 -15.43 1.88 -13.68
CA ALA A 101 -14.45 2.34 -14.64
C ALA A 101 -14.14 3.82 -14.44
N TYR A 102 -12.89 4.19 -14.66
CA TYR A 102 -12.41 5.56 -14.60
C TYR A 102 -11.31 5.78 -15.64
N THR A 103 -11.32 6.93 -16.31
CA THR A 103 -10.24 7.29 -17.24
C THR A 103 -9.34 8.32 -16.59
N HIS A 104 -8.10 7.94 -16.32
CA HIS A 104 -7.06 8.85 -15.88
C HIS A 104 -6.54 9.66 -17.08
N THR A 105 -7.11 10.85 -17.26
CA THR A 105 -6.68 11.86 -18.22
C THR A 105 -5.56 12.74 -17.65
N GLY A 106 -4.81 13.43 -18.51
CA GLY A 106 -3.70 14.30 -18.06
C GLY A 106 -2.41 13.53 -17.74
N VAL A 107 -2.32 12.28 -18.19
CA VAL A 107 -1.09 11.48 -18.11
C VAL A 107 -0.06 11.95 -19.13
N VAL A 108 1.22 11.79 -18.80
CA VAL A 108 2.36 12.14 -19.66
C VAL A 108 2.76 10.93 -20.48
N ALA A 109 2.77 11.05 -21.81
CA ALA A 109 3.21 9.99 -22.73
C ALA A 109 4.60 9.47 -22.37
N GLY A 110 4.77 8.14 -22.41
CA GLY A 110 6.01 7.46 -22.02
C GLY A 110 6.25 7.34 -20.51
N ARG A 111 5.35 7.83 -19.66
CA ARG A 111 5.43 7.68 -18.20
C ARG A 111 4.62 6.46 -17.74
N THR A 112 5.24 5.65 -16.88
CA THR A 112 4.57 4.55 -16.19
C THR A 112 3.83 5.05 -14.96
N TYR A 113 2.56 4.69 -14.87
CA TYR A 113 1.70 4.96 -13.74
C TYR A 113 1.33 3.65 -13.06
N TYR A 114 1.33 3.68 -11.74
CA TYR A 114 0.88 2.61 -10.85
C TYR A 114 -0.46 3.02 -10.28
N TYR A 115 -1.35 2.05 -10.08
CA TYR A 115 -2.68 2.34 -9.57
C TYR A 115 -3.02 1.45 -8.38
N SER A 116 -3.67 2.03 -7.38
CA SER A 116 -4.26 1.29 -6.28
C SER A 116 -5.71 1.68 -6.14
N ILE A 117 -6.54 0.74 -5.73
CA ILE A 117 -7.96 0.98 -5.49
C ILE A 117 -8.37 0.35 -4.18
N ARG A 118 -9.36 0.95 -3.53
CA ARG A 118 -10.13 0.31 -2.45
C ARG A 118 -11.62 0.56 -2.65
N ALA A 119 -12.43 -0.35 -2.14
CA ALA A 119 -13.87 -0.22 -2.07
C ALA A 119 -14.29 0.45 -0.76
N VAL A 120 -15.40 1.18 -0.77
CA VAL A 120 -16.00 1.80 0.41
C VAL A 120 -17.50 1.57 0.43
N ASN A 121 -18.06 1.13 1.56
CA ASN A 121 -19.49 0.93 1.72
C ASN A 121 -20.23 2.20 2.19
N ALA A 122 -21.56 2.13 2.27
CA ALA A 122 -22.41 3.23 2.75
C ALA A 122 -22.12 3.65 4.20
N GLU A 123 -21.59 2.72 5.00
CA GLU A 123 -21.24 2.92 6.41
C GLU A 123 -19.85 3.56 6.57
N GLY A 124 -19.12 3.77 5.47
CA GLY A 124 -17.76 4.32 5.47
C GLY A 124 -16.66 3.30 5.74
N GLU A 125 -17.00 2.00 5.84
CA GLU A 125 -16.02 0.92 5.92
C GLU A 125 -15.32 0.74 4.57
N THR A 126 -14.00 0.57 4.61
CA THR A 126 -13.18 0.41 3.41
C THR A 126 -12.58 -0.98 3.33
N SER A 127 -12.42 -1.52 2.12
CA SER A 127 -11.53 -2.67 1.89
C SER A 127 -10.07 -2.29 2.16
N GLY A 128 -9.19 -3.29 2.20
CA GLY A 128 -7.76 -3.05 2.01
C GLY A 128 -7.48 -2.37 0.67
N TRP A 129 -6.33 -1.68 0.59
CA TRP A 129 -5.82 -1.20 -0.69
C TRP A 129 -5.35 -2.35 -1.55
N LEU A 130 -5.57 -2.27 -2.86
CA LEU A 130 -4.97 -3.18 -3.82
C LEU A 130 -3.44 -3.05 -3.77
N THR A 131 -2.76 -4.17 -3.50
CA THR A 131 -1.30 -4.25 -3.35
C THR A 131 -0.58 -4.79 -4.58
N ASP A 132 -1.31 -5.33 -5.57
CA ASP A 132 -0.76 -5.83 -6.85
C ASP A 132 -0.38 -4.68 -7.81
N TYR A 133 -0.88 -3.47 -7.53
CA TYR A 133 -0.60 -2.22 -8.24
C TYR A 133 -0.50 -2.36 -9.77
N PRO A 134 -1.62 -2.54 -10.50
CA PRO A 134 -1.59 -2.58 -11.95
C PRO A 134 -0.89 -1.33 -12.50
N THR A 135 -0.07 -1.56 -13.52
CA THR A 135 0.72 -0.51 -14.15
C THR A 135 0.32 -0.32 -15.60
N ALA A 136 0.40 0.92 -16.06
CA ALA A 136 0.20 1.26 -17.44
C ALA A 136 1.16 2.39 -17.84
N THR A 137 1.81 2.22 -18.98
CA THR A 137 2.64 3.25 -19.60
C THR A 137 1.77 4.05 -20.56
N ALA A 138 1.58 5.34 -20.28
CA ALA A 138 0.79 6.21 -21.16
C ALA A 138 1.41 6.26 -22.56
N GLN A 139 0.56 6.24 -23.60
CA GLN A 139 0.97 6.28 -24.99
C GLN A 139 1.28 7.70 -25.46
#